data_AF-A0A6J2P6S8-F1
#
_entry.id   AF-A0A6J2P6S8-F1
#
_cell.length_a   1.000
_cell.length_b   1.000
_cell.length_c   1.000
_cell.angle_alpha   90.00
_cell.angle_beta   90.00
_cell.angle_gamma   90.00
#
_symmetry.space_group_name_H-M   'P 1'
#
loop_
_entity.id
_entity.type
_entity.pdbx_description
1 polymer ?
#
loop_
_entity_poly.entity_id
_entity_poly.type
_entity_poly.pdbx_seq_one_letter_code
_entity_poly.pdbx_strand_id
1 'polypeptide(L)'
;MHLGKALLFVLLLNCATLSSSLSTCATVDIDHVKRKRVEAIRGQILSKLRLTSPPNSLGPSEIPYQIQALYNSTKELLEELRRDRQQSCGQDNTETEYYAKEIYKFNMIYGPPESNDLLYCPKGITSKGFRFNVSAMERNATNLFRAEFRALRVPNSSSKRNEQRIELYQIVRPNEHIRKQRYIAAKNVLTKGSPEWVSFDVTETVREWLTNRGSNLGLEISVHCPCHTFNPNGDIIDNENEVLEVKFKGVDGDDEHSRWDLDHLKKKKDQYLPHLILMMIPPHRLNTQSTRRRKRALDTNYCFSNTEESCCVRRLYIDFRRDLDWKWIHEPSGYDANYCSGPCPYLRSSDTTHSSLLSLYNTLNPEASASPCCVPQDLEPLTILYYSGRTPKVEQLSNMIVKSCKCS
;
A
#
# COMPACT_ATOMS: atom_id res chain seq x y z
N MET A 1 50.18 -40.86 53.07
CA MET A 1 49.98 -40.53 51.64
C MET A 1 48.55 -40.73 51.11
N HIS A 2 47.63 -41.39 51.83
CA HIS A 2 46.26 -41.62 51.34
C HIS A 2 45.26 -40.49 51.67
N LEU A 3 45.46 -39.74 52.75
CA LEU A 3 44.55 -38.67 53.17
C LEU A 3 44.59 -37.45 52.22
N GLY A 4 45.78 -37.07 51.74
CA GLY A 4 45.94 -35.96 50.80
C GLY A 4 45.34 -36.23 49.41
N LYS A 5 45.37 -37.50 48.96
CA LYS A 5 44.72 -37.91 47.70
C LYS A 5 43.20 -37.90 47.81
N ALA A 6 42.64 -38.27 48.96
CA ALA A 6 41.20 -38.21 49.19
C ALA A 6 40.69 -36.76 49.23
N LEU A 7 41.42 -35.85 49.87
CA LEU A 7 41.06 -34.43 49.91
C LEU A 7 41.10 -33.78 48.52
N LEU A 8 42.11 -34.14 47.71
CA LEU A 8 42.23 -33.66 46.33
C LEU A 8 41.08 -34.18 45.45
N PHE A 9 40.65 -35.42 45.67
CA PHE A 9 39.53 -36.02 44.94
C PHE A 9 38.20 -35.36 45.29
N VAL A 10 37.99 -35.01 46.56
CA VAL A 10 36.78 -34.29 47.02
C VAL A 10 36.77 -32.85 46.52
N LEU A 11 37.92 -32.17 46.50
CA LEU A 11 38.07 -30.83 45.90
C LEU A 11 37.83 -30.86 44.38
N LEU A 12 38.31 -31.88 43.67
CA LEU A 12 38.07 -32.06 42.24
C LEU A 12 36.60 -32.41 41.94
N LEU A 13 35.94 -33.22 42.78
CA LEU A 13 34.49 -33.49 42.65
C LEU A 13 33.66 -32.22 42.88
N ASN A 14 33.99 -31.41 43.90
CA ASN A 14 33.28 -30.16 44.17
C ASN A 14 33.52 -29.11 43.07
N CYS A 15 34.73 -29.05 42.49
CA CYS A 15 35.01 -28.21 41.31
C CYS A 15 34.23 -28.67 40.06
N ALA A 16 34.04 -29.99 39.86
CA ALA A 16 33.21 -30.51 38.77
C ALA A 16 31.72 -30.23 38.96
N THR A 17 31.25 -30.11 40.21
CA THR A 17 29.86 -29.70 40.50
C THR A 17 29.62 -28.20 40.40
N LEU A 18 30.66 -27.36 40.52
CA LEU A 18 30.54 -25.89 40.30
C LEU A 18 30.62 -25.49 38.82
N SER A 19 31.17 -26.32 37.93
CA SER A 19 31.21 -26.05 36.49
C SER A 19 29.93 -26.47 35.75
N SER A 20 28.95 -27.01 36.47
CA SER A 20 27.62 -27.33 35.95
C SER A 20 26.58 -26.30 36.40
N SER A 21 26.95 -25.02 36.46
CA SER A 21 25.97 -23.95 36.30
C SER A 21 25.50 -23.99 34.84
N LEU A 22 24.47 -24.79 34.59
CA LEU A 22 23.66 -24.67 33.38
C LEU A 22 23.19 -23.23 33.31
N SER A 23 23.87 -22.45 32.48
CA SER A 23 23.41 -21.16 32.01
C SER A 23 22.02 -21.39 31.41
N THR A 24 20.98 -21.04 32.14
CA THR A 24 19.60 -20.96 31.66
C THR A 24 19.39 -19.72 30.79
N CYS A 25 20.41 -19.23 30.08
CA CYS A 25 20.17 -18.45 28.89
C CYS A 25 19.81 -19.44 27.78
N ALA A 26 18.52 -19.77 27.67
CA ALA A 26 17.99 -20.34 26.45
C ALA A 26 18.31 -19.34 25.33
N THR A 27 19.38 -19.58 24.58
CA THR A 27 19.58 -18.92 23.31
C THR A 27 18.34 -19.29 22.50
N VAL A 28 17.46 -18.31 22.32
CA VAL A 28 16.26 -18.51 21.50
C VAL A 28 16.77 -18.92 20.13
N ASP A 29 16.59 -20.21 19.79
CA ASP A 29 17.01 -20.75 18.50
C ASP A 29 16.30 -19.93 17.41
N ILE A 30 17.08 -19.04 16.79
CA ILE A 30 16.61 -18.11 15.77
C ILE A 30 15.94 -18.90 14.64
N ASP A 31 16.44 -20.09 14.32
CA ASP A 31 15.89 -20.91 13.24
C ASP A 31 14.59 -21.61 13.63
N HIS A 32 14.39 -21.89 14.92
CA HIS A 32 13.09 -22.33 15.45
C HIS A 32 12.04 -21.21 15.40
N VAL A 33 12.43 -19.98 15.77
CA VAL A 33 11.53 -18.81 15.68
C VAL A 33 11.17 -18.49 14.23
N LYS A 34 12.14 -18.56 13.32
CA LYS A 34 11.90 -18.40 11.87
C LYS A 34 10.90 -19.44 11.37
N ARG A 35 11.10 -20.73 11.68
CA ARG A 35 10.19 -21.81 11.26
C ARG A 35 8.76 -21.58 11.76
N LYS A 36 8.58 -21.25 13.04
CA LYS A 36 7.26 -20.89 13.60
C LYS A 36 6.63 -19.69 12.91
N ARG A 37 7.42 -18.67 12.56
CA ARG A 37 6.92 -17.48 11.85
C ARG A 37 6.47 -17.82 10.42
N VAL A 38 7.23 -18.65 9.72
CA VAL A 38 6.87 -19.13 8.38
C VAL A 38 5.55 -19.91 8.40
N GLU A 39 5.36 -20.81 9.37
CA GLU A 39 4.10 -21.55 9.56
C GLU A 39 2.93 -20.62 9.91
N ALA A 40 3.15 -19.64 10.79
CA ALA A 40 2.13 -18.64 11.12
C ALA A 40 1.71 -17.82 9.89
N ILE A 41 2.67 -17.44 9.04
CA ILE A 41 2.41 -16.70 7.79
C ILE A 41 1.65 -17.57 6.80
N ARG A 42 1.98 -18.86 6.68
CA ARG A 42 1.24 -19.83 5.87
C ARG A 42 -0.24 -19.83 6.23
N GLY A 43 -0.55 -19.99 7.53
CA GLY A 43 -1.92 -19.96 8.04
C GLY A 43 -2.60 -18.59 7.87
N GLN A 44 -1.85 -17.50 8.09
CA GLN A 44 -2.35 -16.14 7.97
C GLN A 44 -2.77 -15.80 6.53
N ILE A 45 -1.98 -16.17 5.52
CA ILE A 45 -2.30 -15.93 4.10
C ILE A 45 -3.55 -16.71 3.71
N LEU A 46 -3.58 -18.02 4.00
CA LEU A 46 -4.72 -18.87 3.69
C LEU A 46 -6.00 -18.37 4.38
N SER A 47 -5.92 -17.99 5.65
CA SER A 47 -7.05 -17.42 6.40
C SER A 47 -7.54 -16.09 5.81
N LYS A 48 -6.63 -15.17 5.46
CA LYS A 48 -6.98 -13.88 4.84
C LYS A 48 -7.60 -14.03 3.46
N LEU A 49 -7.17 -15.04 2.70
CA LEU A 49 -7.76 -15.42 1.41
C LEU A 49 -9.03 -16.28 1.60
N ARG A 50 -9.31 -16.76 2.81
CA ARG A 50 -10.33 -17.76 3.14
C ARG A 50 -10.21 -19.05 2.31
N LEU A 51 -8.98 -19.49 2.08
CA LEU A 51 -8.65 -20.75 1.42
C LEU A 51 -8.31 -21.80 2.49
N THR A 52 -8.89 -22.99 2.40
CA THR A 52 -8.56 -24.12 3.30
C THR A 52 -7.23 -24.78 2.92
N SER A 53 -6.83 -24.67 1.66
CA SER A 53 -5.57 -25.15 1.12
C SER A 53 -5.14 -24.27 -0.07
N PRO A 54 -3.86 -24.28 -0.47
CA PRO A 54 -3.42 -23.67 -1.72
C PRO A 54 -4.29 -24.13 -2.91
N PRO A 55 -4.60 -23.24 -3.87
CA PRO A 55 -5.37 -23.61 -5.04
C PRO A 55 -4.58 -24.61 -5.91
N ASN A 56 -5.25 -25.69 -6.35
CA ASN A 56 -4.63 -26.78 -7.10
C ASN A 56 -4.13 -26.38 -8.51
N SER A 57 -4.58 -25.23 -9.03
CA SER A 57 -4.19 -24.73 -10.34
C SER A 57 -2.97 -23.81 -10.24
N LEU A 58 -1.84 -24.25 -10.78
CA LEU A 58 -0.62 -23.42 -10.91
C LEU A 58 -0.77 -22.26 -11.91
N GLY A 59 -1.92 -22.15 -12.61
CA GLY A 59 -2.13 -21.17 -13.67
C GLY A 59 -1.18 -21.39 -14.87
N PRO A 60 -1.26 -20.53 -15.89
CA PRO A 60 -0.24 -20.50 -16.95
C PRO A 60 1.12 -20.10 -16.37
N SER A 61 2.21 -20.62 -16.95
CA SER A 61 3.59 -20.29 -16.58
C SER A 61 3.94 -18.83 -16.85
N GLU A 62 3.32 -18.24 -17.87
CA GLU A 62 3.42 -16.82 -18.20
C GLU A 62 2.14 -16.09 -17.83
N ILE A 63 2.30 -15.01 -17.06
CA ILE A 63 1.20 -14.13 -16.67
C ILE A 63 0.85 -13.24 -17.87
N PRO A 64 -0.41 -13.18 -18.31
CA PRO A 64 -0.83 -12.23 -19.33
C PRO A 64 -0.49 -10.80 -18.92
N TYR A 65 0.08 -10.09 -19.88
CA TYR A 65 0.61 -8.74 -19.69
C TYR A 65 -0.35 -7.76 -19.01
N GLN A 66 -1.65 -7.82 -19.33
CA GLN A 66 -2.67 -6.93 -18.74
C GLN A 66 -2.74 -7.03 -17.21
N ILE A 67 -2.55 -8.23 -16.66
CA ILE A 67 -2.60 -8.49 -15.21
C ILE A 67 -1.29 -8.07 -14.56
N GLN A 68 -0.16 -8.29 -15.22
CA GLN A 68 1.14 -7.81 -14.75
C GLN A 68 1.16 -6.27 -14.71
N ALA A 69 0.56 -5.60 -15.71
CA ALA A 69 0.41 -4.15 -15.73
C ALA A 69 -0.51 -3.64 -14.61
N LEU A 70 -1.57 -4.39 -14.26
CA LEU A 70 -2.39 -4.10 -13.07
C LEU A 70 -1.54 -4.22 -11.80
N TYR A 71 -0.85 -5.34 -11.59
CA TYR A 71 -0.01 -5.55 -10.42
C TYR A 71 1.05 -4.45 -10.26
N ASN A 72 1.80 -4.13 -11.32
CA ASN A 72 2.82 -3.08 -11.28
C ASN A 72 2.23 -1.70 -10.95
N SER A 73 1.12 -1.31 -11.58
CA SER A 73 0.47 -0.04 -11.28
C SER A 73 -0.04 0.00 -9.83
N THR A 74 -0.60 -1.09 -9.31
CA THR A 74 -1.04 -1.16 -7.91
C THR A 74 0.13 -1.08 -6.93
N LYS A 75 1.25 -1.74 -7.24
CA LYS A 75 2.46 -1.68 -6.42
C LYS A 75 2.99 -0.25 -6.35
N GLU A 76 3.15 0.42 -7.49
CA GLU A 76 3.62 1.81 -7.56
C GLU A 76 2.68 2.79 -6.84
N LEU A 77 1.37 2.64 -7.01
CA LEU A 77 0.36 3.45 -6.30
C LEU A 77 0.47 3.27 -4.78
N LEU A 78 0.63 2.04 -4.32
CA LEU A 78 0.74 1.76 -2.89
C LEU A 78 2.03 2.32 -2.30
N GLU A 79 3.15 2.30 -3.05
CA GLU A 79 4.37 2.98 -2.61
C GLU A 79 4.22 4.50 -2.56
N GLU A 80 3.49 5.10 -3.51
CA GLU A 80 3.16 6.53 -3.52
C GLU A 80 2.32 6.91 -2.28
N LEU A 81 1.23 6.18 -2.03
CA LEU A 81 0.37 6.38 -0.85
C LEU A 81 1.12 6.18 0.47
N ARG A 82 2.11 5.28 0.52
CA ARG A 82 2.97 5.10 1.71
C ARG A 82 3.83 6.33 1.96
N ARG A 83 4.44 6.92 0.92
CA ARG A 83 5.24 8.15 1.05
C ARG A 83 4.38 9.32 1.55
N ASP A 84 3.19 9.48 1.00
CA ASP A 84 2.27 10.54 1.40
C ASP A 84 1.80 10.37 2.87
N ARG A 85 1.53 9.13 3.31
CA ARG A 85 1.22 8.81 4.71
C ARG A 85 2.37 9.09 5.67
N GLN A 86 3.62 8.99 5.24
CA GLN A 86 4.77 9.33 6.08
C GLN A 86 4.95 10.84 6.24
N GLN A 87 4.51 11.64 5.25
CA GLN A 87 4.55 13.11 5.29
C GLN A 87 3.34 13.71 6.01
N SER A 88 2.16 13.09 5.93
CA SER A 88 0.99 13.51 6.67
C SER A 88 0.94 12.85 8.05
N CYS A 89 1.07 13.62 9.13
CA CYS A 89 0.82 13.13 10.50
C CYS A 89 -0.67 12.80 10.79
N GLY A 90 -1.50 12.71 9.74
CA GLY A 90 -2.93 12.39 9.82
C GLY A 90 -3.18 10.90 10.01
N GLN A 91 -3.85 10.57 11.12
CA GLN A 91 -4.36 9.23 11.38
C GLN A 91 -5.64 9.00 10.57
N ASP A 92 -5.54 8.32 9.43
CA ASP A 92 -6.69 7.72 8.76
C ASP A 92 -6.38 6.28 8.36
N ASN A 93 -6.75 5.31 9.22
CA ASN A 93 -7.86 4.42 8.87
C ASN A 93 -8.16 3.32 9.90
N THR A 94 -9.43 2.93 9.82
CA THR A 94 -10.23 1.99 10.62
C THR A 94 -9.93 0.52 10.27
N GLU A 95 -10.44 -0.41 11.09
CA GLU A 95 -10.30 -1.89 10.97
C GLU A 95 -10.62 -2.49 9.60
N THR A 96 -11.24 -1.73 8.69
CA THR A 96 -11.43 -2.08 7.27
C THR A 96 -10.09 -2.38 6.56
N GLU A 97 -8.97 -1.94 7.11
CA GLU A 97 -7.63 -2.27 6.63
C GLU A 97 -7.26 -3.76 6.89
N TYR A 98 -7.94 -4.51 7.77
CA TYR A 98 -7.56 -5.90 8.15
C TYR A 98 -7.86 -6.98 7.09
N TYR A 99 -8.83 -6.81 6.21
CA TYR A 99 -9.14 -7.83 5.20
C TYR A 99 -8.42 -7.56 3.87
N ALA A 100 -8.25 -8.62 3.07
CA ALA A 100 -7.75 -8.43 1.72
C ALA A 100 -8.79 -7.76 0.83
N LYS A 101 -8.33 -6.79 0.04
CA LYS A 101 -9.15 -6.03 -0.93
C LYS A 101 -8.88 -6.57 -2.32
N GLU A 102 -9.96 -6.72 -3.09
CA GLU A 102 -9.90 -7.04 -4.51
C GLU A 102 -9.61 -5.76 -5.29
N ILE A 103 -8.68 -5.84 -6.24
CA ILE A 103 -8.27 -4.67 -7.01
C ILE A 103 -8.72 -4.79 -8.46
N TYR A 104 -9.42 -3.77 -8.95
CA TYR A 104 -9.92 -3.67 -10.32
C TYR A 104 -9.30 -2.47 -11.04
N LYS A 105 -8.87 -2.66 -12.28
CA LYS A 105 -8.35 -1.59 -13.15
C LYS A 105 -9.31 -1.32 -14.30
N PHE A 106 -9.70 -0.06 -14.48
CA PHE A 106 -10.55 0.41 -15.58
C PHE A 106 -9.77 1.43 -16.41
N ASN A 107 -9.42 1.06 -17.64
CA ASN A 107 -8.77 1.98 -18.57
C ASN A 107 -9.76 3.06 -19.05
N MET A 108 -9.22 4.22 -19.40
CA MET A 108 -10.01 5.27 -20.03
C MET A 108 -10.61 4.81 -21.36
N ILE A 109 -11.76 5.38 -21.69
CA ILE A 109 -12.46 5.13 -22.94
C ILE A 109 -12.46 6.42 -23.76
N TYR A 110 -12.10 6.31 -25.03
CA TYR A 110 -12.25 7.40 -25.99
C TYR A 110 -13.75 7.58 -26.28
N GLY A 111 -14.34 8.67 -25.80
CA GLY A 111 -15.70 9.08 -26.16
C GLY A 111 -15.68 9.96 -27.41
N PRO A 112 -16.82 10.11 -28.12
CA PRO A 112 -16.96 11.19 -29.09
C PRO A 112 -16.75 12.53 -28.37
N PRO A 113 -16.10 13.52 -29.00
CA PRO A 113 -15.94 14.85 -28.45
C PRO A 113 -17.30 15.56 -28.49
N GLU A 114 -18.18 15.23 -27.55
CA GLU A 114 -19.35 16.07 -27.31
C GLU A 114 -18.84 17.36 -26.69
N SER A 115 -18.72 18.38 -27.54
CA SER A 115 -18.52 19.79 -27.18
C SER A 115 -19.54 20.15 -26.10
N ASN A 116 -19.06 20.17 -24.86
CA ASN A 116 -19.76 20.74 -23.73
C ASN A 116 -19.06 22.03 -23.38
N ASP A 117 -19.07 22.95 -24.35
CA ASP A 117 -18.37 24.22 -24.27
C ASP A 117 -18.87 25.04 -23.07
N LEU A 118 -17.93 25.57 -22.31
CA LEU A 118 -18.13 26.77 -21.51
C LEU A 118 -17.73 27.93 -22.44
N LEU A 119 -18.58 28.95 -22.58
CA LEU A 119 -18.29 30.11 -23.43
C LEU A 119 -16.99 30.87 -23.06
N TYR A 120 -16.36 30.56 -21.92
CA TYR A 120 -15.27 31.34 -21.34
C TYR A 120 -13.89 30.65 -21.28
N CYS A 121 -13.78 29.31 -21.36
CA CYS A 121 -12.47 28.63 -21.46
C CYS A 121 -12.58 27.55 -22.57
N PRO A 122 -11.98 27.72 -23.78
CA PRO A 122 -12.09 26.74 -24.85
C PRO A 122 -11.35 25.44 -24.47
N LYS A 123 -12.11 24.36 -24.27
CA LYS A 123 -11.57 23.04 -23.88
C LYS A 123 -10.88 22.38 -25.07
N GLY A 124 -9.69 21.83 -24.82
CA GLY A 124 -8.78 21.27 -25.83
C GLY A 124 -7.37 21.83 -25.71
N ILE A 125 -7.24 23.09 -25.30
CA ILE A 125 -5.95 23.77 -25.02
C ILE A 125 -5.70 23.84 -23.50
N THR A 126 -6.73 24.07 -22.69
CA THR A 126 -6.60 24.31 -21.23
C THR A 126 -7.00 23.12 -20.36
N SER A 127 -7.62 22.09 -20.93
CA SER A 127 -8.10 20.92 -20.19
C SER A 127 -8.18 19.65 -21.03
N LYS A 128 -8.21 18.50 -20.34
CA LYS A 128 -8.32 17.14 -20.89
C LYS A 128 -9.39 16.36 -20.13
N GLY A 129 -10.31 15.73 -20.85
CA GLY A 129 -11.38 14.89 -20.29
C GLY A 129 -11.05 13.40 -20.32
N PHE A 130 -11.49 12.67 -19.29
CA PHE A 130 -11.27 11.23 -19.11
C PHE A 130 -12.60 10.55 -18.78
N ARG A 131 -12.98 9.53 -19.56
CA ARG A 131 -14.23 8.78 -19.35
C ARG A 131 -13.94 7.32 -19.00
N PHE A 132 -14.78 6.71 -18.17
CA PHE A 132 -14.60 5.35 -17.67
C PHE A 132 -15.92 4.59 -17.66
N ASN A 133 -15.87 3.28 -17.93
CA ASN A 133 -17.03 2.39 -17.77
C ASN A 133 -16.82 1.50 -16.53
N VAL A 134 -17.45 1.88 -15.42
CA VAL A 134 -17.42 1.14 -14.15
C VAL A 134 -18.70 0.32 -13.91
N SER A 135 -19.53 0.12 -14.95
CA SER A 135 -20.85 -0.53 -14.81
C SER A 135 -20.80 -1.93 -14.22
N ALA A 136 -19.70 -2.66 -14.42
CA ALA A 136 -19.50 -3.98 -13.84
C ALA A 136 -19.52 -3.98 -12.30
N MET A 137 -19.20 -2.86 -11.65
CA MET A 137 -19.07 -2.75 -10.19
C MET A 137 -20.30 -2.15 -9.50
N GLU A 138 -21.34 -1.73 -10.24
CA GLU A 138 -22.54 -1.07 -9.71
C GLU A 138 -23.24 -1.89 -8.60
N ARG A 139 -23.30 -3.22 -8.78
CA ARG A 139 -23.91 -4.14 -7.79
C ARG A 139 -23.19 -4.18 -6.45
N ASN A 140 -21.95 -3.70 -6.40
CA ASN A 140 -21.07 -3.75 -5.24
C ASN A 140 -20.70 -2.33 -4.74
N ALA A 141 -21.52 -1.31 -5.01
CA ALA A 141 -21.19 0.09 -4.67
C ALA A 141 -20.78 0.31 -3.20
N THR A 142 -21.43 -0.37 -2.25
CA THR A 142 -21.13 -0.28 -0.81
C THR A 142 -19.77 -0.84 -0.42
N ASN A 143 -19.18 -1.67 -1.27
CA ASN A 143 -17.93 -2.37 -1.03
C ASN A 143 -16.71 -1.53 -1.41
N LEU A 144 -16.91 -0.36 -2.02
CA LEU A 144 -15.83 0.52 -2.41
C LEU A 144 -15.08 1.06 -1.19
N PHE A 145 -13.82 0.63 -1.05
CA PHE A 145 -12.92 1.09 0.00
C PHE A 145 -12.14 2.32 -0.45
N ARG A 146 -11.54 2.28 -1.65
CA ARG A 146 -10.76 3.39 -2.21
C ARG A 146 -10.81 3.36 -3.73
N ALA A 147 -10.84 4.53 -4.37
CA ALA A 147 -10.66 4.67 -5.80
C ALA A 147 -9.60 5.72 -6.11
N GLU A 148 -8.65 5.36 -6.96
CA GLU A 148 -7.52 6.20 -7.36
C GLU A 148 -7.50 6.37 -8.87
N PHE A 149 -7.50 7.61 -9.34
CA PHE A 149 -7.29 7.95 -10.74
C PHE A 149 -5.81 8.14 -11.00
N ARG A 150 -5.27 7.46 -12.02
CA ARG A 150 -3.86 7.57 -12.41
C ARG A 150 -3.70 7.94 -13.86
N ALA A 151 -2.80 8.88 -14.14
CA ALA A 151 -2.38 9.25 -15.49
C ALA A 151 -0.85 9.43 -15.54
N LEU A 152 -0.22 8.92 -16.60
CA LEU A 152 1.22 9.04 -16.79
C LEU A 152 1.55 10.38 -17.45
N ARG A 153 2.15 11.29 -16.69
CA ARG A 153 2.73 12.52 -17.20
C ARG A 153 3.97 12.21 -18.03
N VAL A 154 4.08 12.85 -19.19
CA VAL A 154 5.27 12.80 -20.06
C VAL A 154 5.89 14.18 -20.23
N PRO A 155 7.21 14.27 -20.44
CA PRO A 155 7.87 15.57 -20.64
C PRO A 155 7.33 16.30 -21.87
N ASN A 156 7.06 17.58 -21.72
CA ASN A 156 6.76 18.46 -22.83
C ASN A 156 7.95 19.40 -23.10
N SER A 157 8.72 19.10 -24.14
CA SER A 157 9.86 19.95 -24.56
C SER A 157 9.44 21.37 -24.95
N SER A 158 8.20 21.54 -25.42
CA SER A 158 7.64 22.83 -25.84
C SER A 158 7.07 23.67 -24.68
N SER A 159 7.11 23.19 -23.44
CA SER A 159 6.58 23.91 -22.28
C SER A 159 7.41 25.16 -21.95
N LYS A 160 6.75 26.28 -21.66
CA LYS A 160 7.41 27.54 -21.28
C LYS A 160 7.83 27.52 -19.82
N ARG A 161 7.03 26.88 -18.96
CA ARG A 161 7.29 26.76 -17.51
C ARG A 161 8.05 25.47 -17.21
N ASN A 162 8.58 25.32 -16.00
CA ASN A 162 9.18 24.07 -15.52
C ASN A 162 8.22 23.27 -14.63
N GLU A 163 7.27 23.95 -14.01
CA GLU A 163 6.26 23.40 -13.11
C GLU A 163 4.91 24.07 -13.44
N GLN A 164 3.82 23.30 -13.35
CA GLN A 164 2.47 23.79 -13.54
C GLN A 164 1.53 23.13 -12.52
N ARG A 165 0.64 23.93 -11.93
CA ARG A 165 -0.42 23.44 -11.06
C ARG A 165 -1.58 22.92 -11.90
N ILE A 166 -1.89 21.64 -11.75
CA ILE A 166 -3.05 21.00 -12.37
C ILE A 166 -4.14 20.77 -11.34
N GLU A 167 -5.39 20.83 -11.79
CA GLU A 167 -6.59 20.66 -10.99
C GLU A 167 -7.46 19.57 -11.60
N LEU A 168 -7.98 18.68 -10.75
CA LEU A 168 -8.88 17.61 -11.14
C LEU A 168 -10.32 17.99 -10.77
N TYR A 169 -11.21 17.79 -11.74
CA TYR A 169 -12.63 18.07 -11.63
C TYR A 169 -13.47 16.83 -11.98
N GLN A 170 -14.58 16.65 -11.27
CA GLN A 170 -15.68 15.77 -11.68
C GLN A 170 -16.59 16.53 -12.65
N ILE A 171 -16.92 15.94 -13.79
CA ILE A 171 -17.88 16.50 -14.74
C ILE A 171 -19.29 16.21 -14.23
N VAL A 172 -20.13 17.23 -14.12
CA VAL A 172 -21.51 17.13 -13.59
C VAL A 172 -22.49 17.70 -14.60
N ARG A 173 -23.72 17.17 -14.65
CA ARG A 173 -24.77 17.73 -15.51
C ARG A 173 -25.07 19.15 -15.05
N PRO A 174 -25.11 20.14 -15.96
CA PRO A 174 -25.48 21.50 -15.58
C PRO A 174 -26.90 21.50 -15.01
N ASN A 175 -27.06 22.11 -13.84
CA ASN A 175 -28.34 22.42 -13.24
C ASN A 175 -28.35 23.92 -12.89
N GLU A 176 -29.52 24.52 -12.67
CA GLU A 176 -29.66 25.99 -12.51
C GLU A 176 -28.73 26.62 -11.45
N HIS A 177 -28.25 25.83 -10.48
CA HIS A 177 -27.34 26.27 -9.40
C HIS A 177 -25.94 25.65 -9.44
N ILE A 178 -25.67 24.67 -10.29
CA ILE A 178 -24.42 23.89 -10.28
C ILE A 178 -23.69 24.07 -11.61
N ARG A 179 -22.48 24.65 -11.54
CA ARG A 179 -21.55 24.74 -12.68
C ARG A 179 -21.24 23.33 -13.21
N LYS A 180 -20.91 23.21 -14.50
CA LYS A 180 -20.64 21.93 -15.20
C LYS A 180 -19.52 21.04 -14.59
N GLN A 181 -18.81 21.50 -13.56
CA GLN A 181 -17.68 20.82 -12.96
C GLN A 181 -17.62 21.02 -11.43
N ARG A 182 -17.21 19.97 -10.69
CA ARG A 182 -16.98 19.98 -9.24
C ARG A 182 -15.50 19.73 -8.97
N TYR A 183 -14.86 20.61 -8.20
CA TYR A 183 -13.44 20.47 -7.84
C TYR A 183 -13.21 19.25 -6.94
N ILE A 184 -12.14 18.49 -7.20
CA ILE A 184 -11.70 17.36 -6.39
C ILE A 184 -10.41 17.70 -5.66
N ALA A 185 -9.34 17.98 -6.41
CA ALA A 185 -7.99 18.15 -5.87
C ALA A 185 -7.09 18.90 -6.85
N ALA A 186 -5.93 19.36 -6.36
CA ALA A 186 -4.90 20.00 -7.16
C ALA A 186 -3.51 19.44 -6.81
N LYS A 187 -2.63 19.36 -7.81
CA LYS A 187 -1.22 18.96 -7.64
C LYS A 187 -0.33 19.86 -8.50
N ASN A 188 0.84 20.21 -7.99
CA ASN A 188 1.87 20.82 -8.82
C ASN A 188 2.69 19.72 -9.47
N VAL A 189 2.94 19.83 -10.77
CA VAL A 189 3.65 18.81 -11.55
C VAL A 189 4.71 19.48 -12.43
N LEU A 190 5.83 18.81 -12.60
CA LEU A 190 6.88 19.28 -13.49
C LEU A 190 6.46 19.11 -14.95
N THR A 191 6.53 20.16 -15.74
CA THR A 191 6.22 20.10 -17.18
C THR A 191 7.36 19.44 -17.98
N LYS A 192 8.59 19.56 -17.47
CA LYS A 192 9.82 18.98 -18.01
C LYS A 192 10.42 18.00 -17.01
N GLY A 193 11.05 16.92 -17.47
CA GLY A 193 11.70 15.92 -16.61
C GLY A 193 11.40 14.48 -17.00
N SER A 194 11.70 13.53 -16.12
CA SER A 194 11.36 12.12 -16.34
C SER A 194 9.84 11.91 -16.32
N PRO A 195 9.29 10.94 -17.06
CA PRO A 195 7.88 10.56 -16.97
C PRO A 195 7.50 10.15 -15.54
N GLU A 196 6.28 10.48 -15.13
CA GLU A 196 5.84 10.29 -13.73
C GLU A 196 4.34 10.02 -13.64
N TRP A 197 3.95 9.09 -12.78
CA TRP A 197 2.53 8.84 -12.51
C TRP A 197 1.96 9.90 -11.59
N VAL A 198 0.87 10.52 -12.01
CA VAL A 198 0.07 11.41 -11.15
C VAL A 198 -1.15 10.64 -10.70
N SER A 199 -1.36 10.55 -9.37
CA SER A 199 -2.52 9.93 -8.75
C SER A 199 -3.47 10.96 -8.11
N PHE A 200 -4.77 10.66 -8.07
CA PHE A 200 -5.77 11.46 -7.35
C PHE A 200 -6.82 10.55 -6.70
N ASP A 201 -7.11 10.83 -5.42
CA ASP A 201 -8.19 10.15 -4.70
C ASP A 201 -9.53 10.63 -5.26
N VAL A 202 -10.24 9.72 -5.91
CA VAL A 202 -11.56 9.94 -6.52
C VAL A 202 -12.61 9.04 -5.89
N THR A 203 -12.36 8.56 -4.67
CA THR A 203 -13.23 7.59 -3.97
C THR A 203 -14.67 8.06 -3.90
N GLU A 204 -14.90 9.31 -3.52
CA GLU A 204 -16.27 9.86 -3.40
C GLU A 204 -16.95 10.03 -4.76
N THR A 205 -16.21 10.46 -5.77
CA THR A 205 -16.72 10.62 -7.15
C THR A 205 -17.14 9.26 -7.73
N VAL A 206 -16.31 8.23 -7.56
CA VAL A 206 -16.62 6.88 -8.03
C VAL A 206 -17.76 6.26 -7.24
N ARG A 207 -17.86 6.52 -5.92
CA ARG A 207 -19.02 6.09 -5.10
C ARG A 207 -20.34 6.64 -5.66
N GLU A 208 -20.34 7.92 -6.05
CA GLU A 208 -21.51 8.56 -6.69
C GLU A 208 -21.85 7.88 -8.03
N TRP A 209 -20.86 7.55 -8.85
CA TRP A 209 -21.06 6.86 -10.13
C TRP A 209 -21.61 5.44 -10.00
N LEU A 210 -21.14 4.70 -8.99
CA LEU A 210 -21.63 3.34 -8.71
C LEU A 210 -23.05 3.34 -8.14
N THR A 211 -23.44 4.41 -7.44
CA THR A 211 -24.79 4.58 -6.88
C THR A 211 -25.79 5.04 -7.94
N ASN A 212 -25.36 5.95 -8.82
CA ASN A 212 -26.20 6.48 -9.90
C ASN A 212 -25.45 6.44 -11.24
N ARG A 213 -25.81 5.50 -12.11
CA ARG A 213 -25.20 5.36 -13.44
C ARG A 213 -25.25 6.64 -14.27
N GLY A 214 -26.27 7.49 -14.07
CA GLY A 214 -26.44 8.75 -14.79
C GLY A 214 -25.46 9.87 -14.40
N SER A 215 -24.76 9.74 -13.28
CA SER A 215 -23.78 10.74 -12.78
C SER A 215 -22.37 10.55 -13.36
N ASN A 216 -22.10 9.41 -14.02
CA ASN A 216 -20.81 9.14 -14.63
C ASN A 216 -20.65 9.88 -15.98
N LEU A 217 -20.12 11.10 -15.91
CA LEU A 217 -19.77 11.91 -17.09
C LEU A 217 -18.26 12.01 -17.33
N GLY A 218 -17.46 11.44 -16.42
CA GLY A 218 -16.00 11.46 -16.47
C GLY A 218 -15.35 12.48 -15.55
N LEU A 219 -14.02 12.51 -15.63
CA LEU A 219 -13.13 13.44 -14.94
C LEU A 219 -12.52 14.41 -15.94
N GLU A 220 -12.05 15.55 -15.45
CA GLU A 220 -11.34 16.52 -16.25
C GLU A 220 -10.13 17.04 -15.47
N ILE A 221 -8.95 16.97 -16.10
CA ILE A 221 -7.78 17.70 -15.63
C ILE A 221 -7.76 19.02 -16.38
N SER A 222 -7.69 20.12 -15.65
CA SER A 222 -7.48 21.45 -16.22
C SER A 222 -6.41 22.20 -15.44
N VAL A 223 -5.90 23.28 -16.04
CA VAL A 223 -5.21 24.31 -15.28
C VAL A 223 -6.22 25.15 -14.49
N HIS A 224 -5.74 25.87 -13.46
CA HIS A 224 -6.54 26.87 -12.77
C HIS A 224 -7.00 27.91 -13.82
N CYS A 225 -8.32 28.08 -14.02
CA CYS A 225 -8.88 29.15 -14.88
C CYS A 225 -9.35 30.30 -13.95
N PRO A 226 -8.46 31.20 -13.47
CA PRO A 226 -8.87 32.58 -13.28
C PRO A 226 -9.03 33.17 -14.67
N CYS A 227 -10.02 34.02 -14.89
CA CYS A 227 -10.26 34.63 -16.19
C CYS A 227 -9.06 35.42 -16.75
N HIS A 228 -7.98 35.63 -15.98
CA HIS A 228 -6.81 36.44 -16.33
C HIS A 228 -5.49 35.82 -15.82
N THR A 229 -4.38 36.04 -16.53
CA THR A 229 -3.03 35.61 -16.09
C THR A 229 -2.42 36.67 -15.16
N PHE A 230 -1.86 36.27 -14.00
CA PHE A 230 -1.22 37.20 -13.08
C PHE A 230 0.30 37.25 -13.30
N ASN A 231 0.85 38.44 -13.46
CA ASN A 231 2.30 38.64 -13.38
C ASN A 231 2.80 38.43 -11.93
N PRO A 232 4.08 38.10 -11.73
CA PRO A 232 4.71 38.09 -10.40
C PRO A 232 4.60 39.44 -9.68
N ASN A 233 4.39 40.52 -10.45
CA ASN A 233 4.24 41.89 -9.98
C ASN A 233 2.80 42.24 -9.58
N GLY A 234 1.85 41.31 -9.74
CA GLY A 234 0.43 41.51 -9.40
C GLY A 234 -0.45 42.05 -10.53
N ASP A 235 0.11 42.36 -11.70
CA ASP A 235 -0.65 42.84 -12.85
C ASP A 235 -1.48 41.71 -13.50
N ILE A 236 -2.69 42.07 -13.91
CA ILE A 236 -3.66 41.20 -14.56
C ILE A 236 -3.50 41.32 -16.08
N ILE A 237 -3.12 40.23 -16.75
CA ILE A 237 -3.09 40.14 -18.21
C ILE A 237 -4.44 39.60 -18.66
N ASP A 238 -5.31 40.50 -19.09
CA ASP A 238 -6.56 40.17 -19.77
C ASP A 238 -6.22 39.64 -21.18
N ASN A 239 -6.82 38.50 -21.56
CA ASN A 239 -6.68 37.79 -22.86
C ASN A 239 -5.55 36.76 -23.02
N GLU A 240 -4.70 36.52 -22.02
CA GLU A 240 -3.82 35.34 -22.02
C GLU A 240 -4.42 34.24 -21.16
N ASN A 241 -4.89 33.16 -21.81
CA ASN A 241 -5.37 31.96 -21.13
C ASN A 241 -4.17 31.07 -20.80
N GLU A 242 -4.08 30.63 -19.54
CA GLU A 242 -3.13 29.59 -19.18
C GLU A 242 -3.47 28.30 -19.96
N VAL A 243 -2.48 27.78 -20.68
CA VAL A 243 -2.58 26.56 -21.47
C VAL A 243 -2.13 25.37 -20.62
N LEU A 244 -2.79 24.23 -20.76
CA LEU A 244 -2.31 23.00 -20.13
C LEU A 244 -1.07 22.52 -20.91
N GLU A 245 0.11 22.81 -20.37
CA GLU A 245 1.38 22.41 -20.96
C GLU A 245 1.76 20.98 -20.58
N VAL A 246 1.09 20.40 -19.59
CA VAL A 246 1.29 19.02 -19.14
C VAL A 246 0.71 18.05 -20.17
N LYS A 247 1.54 17.10 -20.62
CA LYS A 247 1.13 16.03 -21.53
C LYS A 247 0.93 14.71 -20.79
N PHE A 248 -0.05 13.94 -21.24
CA PHE A 248 -0.35 12.60 -20.71
C PHE A 248 -0.26 11.54 -21.80
N LYS A 249 0.48 10.46 -21.51
CA LYS A 249 0.68 9.37 -22.46
C LYS A 249 -0.65 8.69 -22.81
N GLY A 250 -0.91 8.50 -24.10
CA GLY A 250 -2.14 7.88 -24.61
C GLY A 250 -3.36 8.80 -24.69
N VAL A 251 -3.24 10.04 -24.22
CA VAL A 251 -4.24 11.11 -24.38
C VAL A 251 -3.76 12.10 -25.44
N ASP A 252 -2.54 12.59 -25.26
CA ASP A 252 -1.87 13.42 -26.25
C ASP A 252 -1.31 12.48 -27.33
N GLY A 253 -1.79 12.67 -28.56
CA GLY A 253 -1.48 11.82 -29.71
C GLY A 253 -0.02 11.90 -30.08
N ASP A 254 0.80 11.05 -29.46
CA ASP A 254 2.12 10.70 -29.98
C ASP A 254 1.90 9.60 -31.04
N ASP A 255 1.59 10.04 -32.26
CA ASP A 255 1.63 9.18 -33.44
C ASP A 255 3.10 8.88 -33.79
N GLU A 256 3.73 7.95 -33.06
CA GLU A 256 4.83 7.19 -33.64
C GLU A 256 4.26 6.39 -34.82
N HIS A 257 4.41 6.95 -36.02
CA HIS A 257 4.20 6.29 -37.30
C HIS A 257 5.20 5.14 -37.46
N SER A 258 4.97 4.04 -36.76
CA SER A 258 5.68 2.78 -36.94
C SER A 258 4.71 1.77 -37.51
N ARG A 259 4.61 1.76 -38.84
CA ARG A 259 4.02 0.67 -39.62
C ARG A 259 4.79 -0.63 -39.26
N TRP A 260 4.01 -1.72 -39.11
CA TRP A 260 4.39 -3.11 -38.82
C TRP A 260 4.31 -3.52 -37.32
N ASP A 261 3.49 -4.53 -37.03
CA ASP A 261 3.08 -5.12 -35.73
C ASP A 261 2.08 -4.39 -34.82
N LEU A 262 0.82 -4.36 -35.26
CA LEU A 262 -0.35 -3.84 -34.54
C LEU A 262 -0.62 -4.48 -33.16
N ASP A 263 -0.26 -5.74 -32.91
CA ASP A 263 -0.64 -6.43 -31.67
C ASP A 263 0.32 -6.16 -30.50
N HIS A 264 1.63 -6.05 -30.76
CA HIS A 264 2.64 -5.73 -29.73
C HIS A 264 2.59 -4.26 -29.30
N LEU A 265 2.34 -3.35 -30.25
CA LEU A 265 2.20 -1.91 -29.97
C LEU A 265 0.90 -1.61 -29.22
N LYS A 266 -0.20 -2.30 -29.53
CA LYS A 266 -1.47 -2.13 -28.80
C LYS A 266 -1.37 -2.57 -27.34
N LYS A 267 -0.65 -3.67 -27.07
CA LYS A 267 -0.32 -4.11 -25.70
C LYS A 267 0.48 -3.05 -24.93
N LYS A 268 1.52 -2.45 -25.53
CA LYS A 268 2.28 -1.34 -24.89
C LYS A 268 1.46 -0.06 -24.71
N LYS A 269 0.56 0.25 -25.65
CA LYS A 269 -0.29 1.45 -25.60
C LYS A 269 -1.26 1.39 -24.41
N ASP A 270 -1.87 0.23 -24.16
CA ASP A 270 -2.84 0.01 -23.08
C ASP A 270 -2.25 0.10 -21.66
N GLN A 271 -0.94 -0.11 -21.49
CA GLN A 271 -0.28 -0.02 -20.18
C GLN A 271 -0.25 1.40 -19.63
N TYR A 272 -0.05 2.38 -20.50
CA TYR A 272 0.16 3.78 -20.12
C TYR A 272 -1.09 4.64 -20.21
N LEU A 273 -2.21 4.06 -20.64
CA LEU A 273 -3.48 4.76 -20.64
C LEU A 273 -3.86 5.19 -19.22
N PRO A 274 -4.39 6.41 -19.06
CA PRO A 274 -5.05 6.82 -17.83
C PRO A 274 -6.09 5.79 -17.41
N HIS A 275 -6.12 5.47 -16.12
CA HIS A 275 -6.96 4.41 -15.60
C HIS A 275 -7.40 4.69 -14.16
N LEU A 276 -8.50 4.05 -13.76
CA LEU A 276 -8.96 4.00 -12.38
C LEU A 276 -8.53 2.68 -11.74
N ILE A 277 -8.07 2.74 -10.50
CA ILE A 277 -7.84 1.59 -9.63
C ILE A 277 -8.88 1.63 -8.53
N LEU A 278 -9.78 0.64 -8.50
CA LEU A 278 -10.78 0.47 -7.45
C LEU A 278 -10.32 -0.65 -6.51
N MET A 279 -10.28 -0.35 -5.21
CA MET A 279 -10.06 -1.31 -4.14
C MET A 279 -11.42 -1.60 -3.49
N MET A 280 -11.87 -2.85 -3.60
CA MET A 280 -13.18 -3.28 -3.11
C MET A 280 -13.03 -4.28 -1.96
N ILE A 281 -13.89 -4.18 -0.95
CA ILE A 281 -14.00 -5.16 0.13
C ILE A 281 -15.05 -6.21 -0.29
N PRO A 282 -14.69 -7.50 -0.43
CA PRO A 282 -15.67 -8.52 -0.79
C PRO A 282 -16.88 -8.52 0.18
N PRO A 283 -18.12 -8.62 -0.33
CA PRO A 283 -19.34 -8.42 0.46
C PRO A 283 -19.45 -9.39 1.65
N HIS A 284 -18.82 -10.57 1.55
CA HIS A 284 -18.83 -11.59 2.60
C HIS A 284 -17.91 -11.27 3.80
N ARG A 285 -17.28 -10.08 3.84
CA ARG A 285 -16.29 -9.66 4.84
C ARG A 285 -16.68 -8.41 5.65
N LEU A 286 -17.91 -7.91 5.51
CA LEU A 286 -18.36 -6.64 6.11
C LEU A 286 -18.82 -6.71 7.59
N ASN A 287 -18.77 -7.87 8.25
CA ASN A 287 -19.26 -8.03 9.63
C ASN A 287 -18.12 -8.23 10.64
N THR A 288 -17.60 -7.15 11.24
CA THR A 288 -17.09 -7.06 12.63
C THR A 288 -16.48 -5.68 12.89
N GLN A 289 -16.96 -4.95 13.91
CA GLN A 289 -16.35 -3.71 14.42
C GLN A 289 -15.88 -3.94 15.87
N SER A 290 -14.62 -3.63 16.20
CA SER A 290 -14.08 -3.53 17.55
C SER A 290 -12.86 -2.60 17.65
N THR A 291 -13.10 -1.34 17.99
CA THR A 291 -12.07 -0.31 18.17
C THR A 291 -11.01 -0.62 19.24
N ARG A 292 -9.71 -0.49 18.91
CA ARG A 292 -8.62 -0.24 19.89
C ARG A 292 -7.65 0.84 19.37
N ARG A 293 -7.39 1.87 20.18
CA ARG A 293 -6.40 2.94 19.91
C ARG A 293 -4.96 2.43 20.06
N ARG A 294 -4.06 2.83 19.15
CA ARG A 294 -2.60 2.53 19.17
C ARG A 294 -1.77 3.78 19.48
N LYS A 295 -0.65 3.60 20.18
CA LYS A 295 0.39 4.60 20.51
C LYS A 295 1.75 4.12 19.96
N ARG A 296 2.68 5.05 19.67
CA ARG A 296 3.91 4.83 18.87
C ARG A 296 4.97 3.96 19.57
N ALA A 297 5.64 3.09 18.81
CA ALA A 297 6.78 2.28 19.25
C ALA A 297 7.96 2.39 18.26
N LEU A 298 9.07 1.72 18.59
CA LEU A 298 10.33 1.78 17.84
C LEU A 298 10.20 1.15 16.44
N ASP A 299 10.63 1.89 15.42
CA ASP A 299 10.48 1.58 13.99
C ASP A 299 11.67 0.79 13.40
N THR A 300 11.51 0.23 12.19
CA THR A 300 12.53 -0.53 11.46
C THR A 300 13.85 0.20 11.32
N ASN A 301 13.81 1.53 11.16
CA ASN A 301 15.01 2.33 10.94
C ASN A 301 15.96 2.29 12.14
N TYR A 302 15.42 2.22 13.36
CA TYR A 302 16.21 2.14 14.59
C TYR A 302 16.70 0.72 14.88
N CYS A 303 15.81 -0.27 14.76
CA CYS A 303 16.14 -1.67 15.06
C CYS A 303 17.09 -2.32 14.05
N PHE A 304 17.19 -1.77 12.83
CA PHE A 304 18.09 -2.29 11.81
C PHE A 304 19.46 -1.61 11.80
N SER A 305 19.59 -0.40 12.36
CA SER A 305 20.88 0.28 12.49
C SER A 305 21.65 -0.18 13.71
N ASN A 306 20.94 -0.54 14.79
CA ASN A 306 21.54 -0.91 16.06
C ASN A 306 21.32 -2.41 16.35
N THR A 307 22.37 -3.11 16.77
CA THR A 307 22.25 -4.47 17.33
C THR A 307 21.71 -4.38 18.75
N GLU A 308 20.44 -4.05 18.86
CA GLU A 308 19.73 -4.00 20.14
C GLU A 308 19.47 -5.44 20.60
N GLU A 309 19.74 -5.78 21.86
CA GLU A 309 19.41 -7.10 22.42
C GLU A 309 17.98 -7.15 22.96
N SER A 310 17.39 -6.00 23.30
CA SER A 310 15.99 -5.87 23.76
C SER A 310 14.94 -6.04 22.64
N CYS A 311 13.65 -6.04 23.01
CA CYS A 311 12.54 -6.21 22.06
C CYS A 311 12.62 -5.24 20.87
N CYS A 312 12.94 -5.79 19.69
CA CYS A 312 13.08 -5.04 18.44
C CYS A 312 12.59 -5.87 17.26
N VAL A 313 12.39 -5.20 16.12
CA VAL A 313 12.12 -5.88 14.84
C VAL A 313 13.40 -6.47 14.27
N ARG A 314 13.32 -7.71 13.80
CA ARG A 314 14.41 -8.47 13.18
C ARG A 314 14.07 -8.75 11.72
N ARG A 315 15.11 -8.69 10.88
CA ARG A 315 14.98 -8.94 9.43
C ARG A 315 14.67 -10.41 9.18
N LEU A 316 13.66 -10.67 8.37
CA LEU A 316 13.32 -11.99 7.88
C LEU A 316 12.70 -11.86 6.49
N TYR A 317 13.46 -12.30 5.49
CA TYR A 317 12.98 -12.46 4.12
C TYR A 317 12.39 -13.86 3.95
N ILE A 318 11.18 -13.94 3.40
CA ILE A 318 10.50 -15.20 3.11
C ILE A 318 10.37 -15.33 1.60
N ASP A 319 10.93 -16.40 1.07
CA ASP A 319 10.76 -16.82 -0.31
C ASP A 319 9.59 -17.81 -0.40
N PHE A 320 8.59 -17.51 -1.23
CA PHE A 320 7.41 -18.37 -1.35
C PHE A 320 7.76 -19.76 -1.86
N ARG A 321 8.74 -19.90 -2.74
CA ARG A 321 9.13 -21.20 -3.30
C ARG A 321 10.02 -21.98 -2.34
N ARG A 322 11.04 -21.33 -1.76
CA ARG A 322 12.01 -22.01 -0.90
C ARG A 322 11.45 -22.31 0.49
N ASP A 323 10.78 -21.35 1.11
CA ASP A 323 10.45 -21.42 2.53
C ASP A 323 9.01 -21.93 2.77
N LEU A 324 8.10 -21.74 1.80
CA LEU A 324 6.69 -22.19 1.89
C LEU A 324 6.33 -23.31 0.91
N ASP A 325 7.21 -23.64 -0.04
CA ASP A 325 6.96 -24.54 -1.18
C ASP A 325 5.70 -24.17 -1.97
N TRP A 326 5.47 -22.87 -2.15
CA TRP A 326 4.36 -22.31 -2.86
C TRP A 326 4.78 -21.85 -4.25
N LYS A 327 4.18 -22.47 -5.27
CA LYS A 327 4.39 -22.15 -6.69
C LYS A 327 3.17 -21.45 -7.32
N TRP A 328 2.09 -21.30 -6.54
CA TRP A 328 0.81 -20.74 -6.99
C TRP A 328 0.71 -19.21 -6.82
N ILE A 329 1.61 -18.61 -6.03
CA ILE A 329 1.82 -17.16 -5.99
C ILE A 329 2.86 -16.83 -7.05
N HIS A 330 2.46 -16.00 -8.01
CA HIS A 330 3.33 -15.66 -9.15
C HIS A 330 4.17 -14.41 -8.84
N GLU A 331 3.56 -13.41 -8.19
CA GLU A 331 4.23 -12.17 -7.77
C GLU A 331 3.78 -11.73 -6.37
N PRO A 332 4.69 -11.23 -5.51
CA PRO A 332 6.15 -11.26 -5.67
C PRO A 332 6.72 -12.67 -5.42
N SER A 333 7.98 -12.93 -5.79
CA SER A 333 8.66 -14.20 -5.50
C SER A 333 8.98 -14.40 -4.00
N GLY A 334 9.09 -13.30 -3.25
CA GLY A 334 9.26 -13.28 -1.80
C GLY A 334 9.13 -11.86 -1.26
N TYR A 335 9.19 -11.72 0.06
CA TYR A 335 9.05 -10.43 0.73
C TYR A 335 9.71 -10.39 2.11
N ASP A 336 10.05 -9.19 2.59
CA ASP A 336 10.58 -8.95 3.94
C ASP A 336 9.45 -8.96 4.97
N ALA A 337 9.12 -10.14 5.50
CA ALA A 337 8.07 -10.28 6.50
C ALA A 337 8.44 -9.67 7.85
N ASN A 338 9.72 -9.76 8.22
CA ASN A 338 10.25 -9.38 9.53
C ASN A 338 9.53 -10.09 10.71
N TYR A 339 10.12 -10.01 11.90
CA TYR A 339 9.51 -10.54 13.12
C TYR A 339 9.98 -9.79 14.35
N CYS A 340 9.19 -9.81 15.42
CA CYS A 340 9.57 -9.22 16.70
C CYS A 340 10.31 -10.25 17.55
N SER A 341 11.47 -9.86 18.10
CA SER A 341 12.23 -10.70 19.02
C SER A 341 13.10 -9.86 19.95
N GLY A 342 13.13 -10.29 21.21
CA GLY A 342 13.95 -9.72 22.27
C GLY A 342 13.21 -9.76 23.61
N PRO A 343 13.93 -9.73 24.74
CA PRO A 343 13.36 -9.66 26.07
C PRO A 343 12.67 -8.31 26.28
N CYS A 344 11.55 -8.36 26.99
CA CYS A 344 10.78 -7.21 27.44
C CYS A 344 10.94 -7.07 28.96
N PRO A 345 11.81 -6.17 29.46
CA PRO A 345 11.89 -5.92 30.89
C PRO A 345 10.63 -5.18 31.36
N TYR A 346 10.06 -5.61 32.49
CA TYR A 346 8.85 -5.04 33.08
C TYR A 346 8.89 -3.51 33.28
N LEU A 347 10.09 -2.95 33.49
CA LEU A 347 10.33 -1.53 33.72
C LEU A 347 10.03 -0.62 32.51
N ARG A 348 9.88 -1.17 31.28
CA ARG A 348 9.50 -0.39 30.08
C ARG A 348 8.01 -0.50 29.69
N SER A 349 7.21 -1.19 30.50
CA SER A 349 5.78 -1.42 30.25
C SER A 349 4.86 -0.52 31.10
N SER A 350 5.14 0.78 31.19
CA SER A 350 4.35 1.73 32.01
C SER A 350 2.99 2.12 31.40
N ASP A 351 2.42 1.28 30.53
CA ASP A 351 1.33 1.66 29.63
C ASP A 351 -0.10 1.61 30.22
N THR A 352 -0.31 1.10 31.45
CA THR A 352 -1.60 1.17 32.16
C THR A 352 -1.43 1.24 33.69
N THR A 353 -2.42 1.75 34.42
CA THR A 353 -2.44 1.70 35.90
C THR A 353 -2.33 0.27 36.45
N HIS A 354 -2.82 -0.72 35.67
CA HIS A 354 -2.67 -2.15 35.95
C HIS A 354 -1.23 -2.66 35.71
N SER A 355 -0.49 -2.10 34.75
CA SER A 355 0.90 -2.50 34.48
C SER A 355 1.91 -1.91 35.48
N SER A 356 1.61 -0.74 36.08
CA SER A 356 2.36 -0.23 37.24
C SER A 356 2.24 -1.15 38.47
N LEU A 357 1.03 -1.66 38.73
CA LEU A 357 0.77 -2.65 39.80
C LEU A 357 1.45 -4.00 39.51
N LEU A 358 1.41 -4.47 38.25
CA LEU A 358 2.10 -5.70 37.85
C LEU A 358 3.63 -5.58 37.99
N SER A 359 4.21 -4.43 37.62
CA SER A 359 5.65 -4.16 37.78
C SER A 359 6.10 -4.25 39.24
N LEU A 360 5.28 -3.74 40.18
CA LEU A 360 5.54 -3.83 41.62
C LEU A 360 5.36 -5.27 42.14
N TYR A 361 4.41 -6.03 41.59
CA TYR A 361 4.17 -7.44 41.97
C TYR A 361 5.32 -8.36 41.52
N ASN A 362 6.00 -8.01 40.42
CA ASN A 362 7.19 -8.73 39.93
C ASN A 362 8.41 -8.60 40.84
N THR A 363 8.66 -7.43 41.44
CA THR A 363 9.73 -7.25 42.41
C THR A 363 9.50 -8.06 43.69
N LEU A 364 8.24 -8.43 43.96
CA LEU A 364 7.83 -9.21 45.13
C LEU A 364 7.80 -10.72 44.84
N ASN A 365 7.40 -11.15 43.63
CA ASN A 365 7.39 -12.56 43.21
C ASN A 365 7.62 -12.70 41.69
N PRO A 366 8.88 -12.83 41.23
CA PRO A 366 9.20 -12.95 39.80
C PRO A 366 8.71 -14.27 39.17
N GLU A 367 8.60 -15.36 39.93
CA GLU A 367 8.16 -16.66 39.42
C GLU A 367 6.63 -16.77 39.22
N ALA A 368 5.85 -15.90 39.88
CA ALA A 368 4.38 -15.96 39.88
C ALA A 368 3.72 -14.94 38.93
N SER A 369 4.50 -14.18 38.17
CA SER A 369 4.03 -13.00 37.43
C SER A 369 4.19 -13.15 35.92
N ALA A 370 3.21 -12.66 35.16
CA ALA A 370 3.13 -12.82 33.71
C ALA A 370 4.07 -11.86 32.97
N SER A 371 5.03 -12.38 32.20
CA SER A 371 6.03 -11.58 31.50
C SER A 371 5.51 -10.90 30.23
N PRO A 372 5.83 -9.61 30.01
CA PRO A 372 5.40 -8.90 28.81
C PRO A 372 6.03 -9.55 27.58
N CYS A 373 5.24 -9.70 26.52
CA CYS A 373 5.67 -10.32 25.28
C CYS A 373 6.09 -9.27 24.26
N CYS A 374 7.13 -9.56 23.48
CA CYS A 374 7.54 -8.73 22.34
C CYS A 374 6.63 -9.01 21.14
N VAL A 375 5.67 -8.12 20.88
CA VAL A 375 4.63 -8.29 19.86
C VAL A 375 4.69 -7.20 18.77
N PRO A 376 4.26 -7.50 17.53
CA PRO A 376 4.21 -6.50 16.48
C PRO A 376 3.14 -5.45 16.77
N GLN A 377 3.52 -4.19 16.58
CA GLN A 377 2.62 -3.06 16.71
C GLN A 377 2.15 -2.59 15.34
N ASP A 378 3.05 -2.05 14.52
CA ASP A 378 2.72 -1.55 13.19
C ASP A 378 3.05 -2.61 12.15
N LEU A 379 2.07 -2.86 11.28
CA LEU A 379 2.13 -3.89 10.26
C LEU A 379 1.70 -3.29 8.93
N GLU A 380 2.40 -3.66 7.86
CA GLU A 380 2.10 -3.22 6.49
C GLU A 380 1.44 -4.33 5.66
N PRO A 381 0.58 -3.94 4.69
CA PRO A 381 0.00 -4.88 3.75
C PRO A 381 1.00 -5.32 2.67
N LEU A 382 0.77 -6.52 2.11
CA LEU A 382 1.48 -7.11 0.97
C LEU A 382 0.50 -7.38 -0.17
N THR A 383 0.79 -6.88 -1.37
CA THR A 383 0.00 -7.18 -2.58
C THR A 383 0.53 -8.44 -3.25
N ILE A 384 -0.36 -9.35 -3.62
CA ILE A 384 -0.02 -10.62 -4.28
C ILE A 384 -0.84 -10.82 -5.55
N LEU A 385 -0.28 -11.59 -6.48
CA LEU A 385 -0.93 -12.05 -7.71
C LEU A 385 -0.91 -13.58 -7.74
N TYR A 386 -2.08 -14.18 -7.91
CA TYR A 386 -2.25 -15.63 -8.00
C TYR A 386 -3.40 -16.01 -8.95
N TYR A 387 -3.47 -17.29 -9.31
CA TYR A 387 -4.56 -17.85 -10.11
C TYR A 387 -5.52 -18.68 -9.26
N SER A 388 -6.82 -18.44 -9.43
CA SER A 388 -7.88 -19.31 -8.96
C SER A 388 -8.54 -19.96 -10.17
N GLY A 389 -8.16 -21.21 -10.47
CA GLY A 389 -8.53 -21.90 -11.71
C GLY A 389 -7.91 -21.23 -12.94
N ARG A 390 -8.75 -20.63 -13.80
CA ARG A 390 -8.33 -19.84 -14.97
C ARG A 390 -8.41 -18.32 -14.74
N THR A 391 -8.89 -17.89 -13.58
CA THR A 391 -9.10 -16.47 -13.28
C THR A 391 -7.88 -15.91 -12.53
N PRO A 392 -7.23 -14.88 -13.07
CA PRO A 392 -6.16 -14.17 -12.37
C PRO A 392 -6.76 -13.25 -11.30
N LYS A 393 -6.14 -13.20 -10.13
CA LYS A 393 -6.57 -12.35 -9.01
C LYS A 393 -5.39 -11.57 -8.44
N VAL A 394 -5.57 -10.26 -8.32
CA VAL A 394 -4.66 -9.36 -7.61
C VAL A 394 -5.35 -8.93 -6.31
N GLU A 395 -4.76 -9.30 -5.18
CA GLU A 395 -5.32 -9.03 -3.85
C GLU A 395 -4.27 -8.43 -2.93
N GLN A 396 -4.70 -7.51 -2.06
CA GLN A 396 -3.83 -6.90 -1.06
C GLN A 396 -4.05 -7.51 0.31
N LEU A 397 -3.11 -8.34 0.79
CA LEU A 397 -3.13 -8.94 2.13
C LEU A 397 -2.71 -7.94 3.20
N SER A 398 -3.53 -7.72 4.22
CA SER A 398 -3.15 -6.81 5.32
C SER A 398 -2.20 -7.47 6.33
N ASN A 399 -1.50 -6.64 7.11
CA ASN A 399 -0.79 -7.06 8.32
C ASN A 399 0.27 -8.16 8.09
N MET A 400 0.98 -8.11 6.96
CA MET A 400 1.94 -9.15 6.54
C MET A 400 3.39 -8.81 6.88
N ILE A 401 3.75 -7.53 6.82
CA ILE A 401 5.11 -7.02 7.02
C ILE A 401 5.19 -6.34 8.38
N VAL A 402 6.12 -6.75 9.25
CA VAL A 402 6.33 -6.11 10.56
C VAL A 402 7.20 -4.87 10.41
N LYS A 403 6.69 -3.72 10.90
CA LYS A 403 7.43 -2.45 10.93
C LYS A 403 7.93 -2.09 12.32
N SER A 404 7.07 -2.18 13.34
CA SER A 404 7.44 -1.86 14.71
C SER A 404 7.03 -2.96 15.68
N CYS A 405 7.76 -3.03 16.80
CA CYS A 405 7.52 -3.99 17.86
C CYS A 405 7.33 -3.26 19.19
N LYS A 406 6.53 -3.84 20.08
CA LYS A 406 6.32 -3.32 21.44
C LYS A 406 6.28 -4.46 22.45
N CYS A 407 6.43 -4.09 23.72
CA CYS A 407 6.21 -4.98 24.85
C CYS A 407 4.76 -4.81 25.36
N SER A 408 4.00 -5.90 25.50
CA SER A 408 2.62 -5.87 26.02
C SER A 408 2.27 -7.04 26.91
#